data_AF-Q01TL8-F1
#
_entry.id   AF-Q01TL8-F1
#
_cell.length_a   1.000
_cell.length_b   1.000
_cell.length_c   1.000
_cell.angle_alpha   90.00
_cell.angle_beta   90.00
_cell.angle_gamma   90.00
#
_symmetry.space_group_name_H-M   'P 1'
#
loop_
_entity.id
_entity.type
_entity.pdbx_description
1 polymer ?
#
loop_
_entity_poly.entity_id
_entity_poly.type
_entity_poly.pdbx_seq_one_letter_code
_entity_poly.pdbx_strand_id
1 'polypeptide(L)'
;MAQTNWLYIGIAGTVVALDRSTGKEIWRSDLNGDFVNVVLHDGDLYAAANGEVYCINPISGDIRWKSPLKGLGHGLITIAASGGAQTVVMKEKHQRDDNAAAAGAVMD
;
A
#
# COMPACT_ATOMS: atom_id res chain seq x y z
N MET A 1 -0.55 24.47 9.49
CA MET A 1 -0.12 23.65 8.34
C MET A 1 -1.39 23.22 7.62
N ALA A 2 -1.50 23.47 6.31
CA ALA A 2 -2.70 23.12 5.56
C ALA A 2 -2.89 21.60 5.61
N GLN A 3 -4.06 21.15 6.05
CA GLN A 3 -4.39 19.74 6.04
C GLN A 3 -4.65 19.35 4.59
N THR A 4 -3.69 18.66 3.99
CA THR A 4 -3.81 18.22 2.59
C THR A 4 -4.98 17.25 2.48
N ASN A 5 -6.00 17.61 1.71
CA ASN A 5 -7.21 16.83 1.53
C ASN A 5 -7.03 15.77 0.43
N TRP A 6 -6.02 14.93 0.56
CA TRP A 6 -5.70 13.87 -0.41
C TRP A 6 -6.01 12.48 0.15
N LEU A 7 -6.39 11.57 -0.74
CA LEU A 7 -6.56 10.15 -0.49
C LEU A 7 -5.35 9.40 -1.01
N TYR A 8 -4.75 8.54 -0.19
CA TYR A 8 -3.62 7.70 -0.61
C TYR A 8 -4.08 6.26 -0.81
N ILE A 9 -3.64 5.64 -1.90
CA ILE A 9 -4.04 4.29 -2.31
C ILE A 9 -2.78 3.48 -2.62
N GLY A 10 -2.67 2.29 -2.05
CA GLY A 10 -1.70 1.28 -2.46
C GLY A 10 -2.34 0.26 -3.39
N ILE A 11 -1.81 0.09 -4.60
CA ILE A 11 -2.34 -0.86 -5.59
C ILE A 11 -1.25 -1.30 -6.58
N ALA A 12 -1.16 -2.60 -6.86
CA ALA A 12 -0.31 -3.17 -7.93
C ALA A 12 1.15 -2.66 -7.91
N GLY A 13 1.76 -2.64 -6.73
CA GLY A 13 3.13 -2.12 -6.58
C GLY A 13 3.27 -0.62 -6.58
N THR A 14 2.18 0.13 -6.62
CA THR A 14 2.22 1.59 -6.72
C THR A 14 1.50 2.24 -5.55
N VAL A 15 1.98 3.41 -5.13
CA VAL A 15 1.25 4.34 -4.26
C VAL A 15 0.76 5.52 -5.10
N VAL A 16 -0.51 5.86 -4.95
CA VAL A 16 -1.14 6.98 -5.67
C VAL A 16 -1.75 7.94 -4.66
N ALA A 17 -1.54 9.24 -4.86
CA ALA A 17 -2.33 10.27 -4.18
C ALA A 17 -3.39 10.82 -5.12
N LEU A 18 -4.62 10.88 -4.64
CA LEU A 18 -5.75 11.48 -5.33
C LEU A 18 -6.22 12.71 -4.56
N ASP A 19 -6.64 13.75 -5.29
CA ASP A 19 -7.45 14.81 -4.71
C ASP A 19 -8.78 14.21 -4.21
N ARG A 20 -9.07 14.36 -2.92
CA ARG A 20 -10.25 13.70 -2.32
C ARG A 20 -11.58 14.23 -2.86
N SER A 21 -11.62 15.48 -3.33
CA SER A 21 -12.86 16.12 -3.80
C SER A 21 -13.18 15.72 -5.25
N THR A 22 -12.16 15.51 -6.07
CA THR A 22 -12.30 15.30 -7.52
C THR A 22 -11.90 13.92 -7.99
N GLY A 23 -11.16 13.16 -7.18
CA GLY A 23 -10.60 11.85 -7.54
C GLY A 23 -9.43 11.93 -8.53
N LYS A 24 -8.94 13.13 -8.87
CA LYS A 24 -7.84 13.29 -9.81
C LYS A 24 -6.53 12.87 -9.17
N GLU A 25 -5.71 12.15 -9.93
CA GLU A 25 -4.34 11.80 -9.54
C GLU A 25 -3.49 13.08 -9.41
N ILE A 26 -2.85 13.21 -8.25
CA ILE A 26 -1.89 14.27 -7.94
C ILE A 26 -0.49 13.79 -8.22
N TRP A 27 -0.15 12.60 -7.70
CA TRP A 27 1.14 11.97 -7.90
C TRP A 27 1.04 10.45 -7.80
N ARG A 28 2.08 9.79 -8.30
CA ARG A 28 2.26 8.34 -8.29
C ARG A 28 3.71 7.97 -7.98
N SER A 29 3.90 6.92 -7.19
CA SER A 29 5.21 6.39 -6.84
C SER A 29 5.22 4.87 -6.99
N ASP A 30 6.08 4.37 -7.87
CA ASP A 30 6.23 2.94 -8.09
C ASP A 30 7.17 2.33 -7.04
N LEU A 31 6.72 1.21 -6.47
CA LEU A 31 7.41 0.38 -5.51
C LEU A 31 7.65 -1.00 -6.13
N ASN A 32 8.43 -1.81 -5.43
CA ASN A 32 8.69 -3.19 -5.80
C ASN A 32 7.66 -4.12 -5.16
N GLY A 33 6.88 -4.86 -5.95
CA GLY A 33 5.93 -5.87 -5.47
C GLY A 33 4.51 -5.72 -6.03
N ASP A 34 3.62 -6.66 -5.74
CA ASP A 34 2.24 -6.64 -6.26
C ASP A 34 1.24 -6.03 -5.27
N PHE A 35 1.48 -6.22 -3.98
CA PHE A 35 0.61 -5.76 -2.91
C PHE A 35 1.28 -4.63 -2.14
N VAL A 36 0.54 -3.54 -1.93
CA VAL A 36 1.02 -2.35 -1.22
C VAL A 36 0.08 -2.02 -0.07
N ASN A 37 0.62 -2.00 1.14
CA ASN A 37 -0.07 -1.49 2.33
C ASN A 37 0.39 -0.06 2.59
N VAL A 38 -0.53 0.89 2.79
CA VAL A 38 -0.22 2.32 3.00
C VAL A 38 -0.80 2.85 4.30
N VAL A 39 -0.03 3.65 5.03
CA VAL A 39 -0.44 4.31 6.28
C VAL A 39 0.12 5.72 6.31
N LEU A 40 -0.74 6.71 6.53
CA LEU A 40 -0.32 8.08 6.83
C LEU A 40 -0.22 8.26 8.34
N HIS A 41 0.95 8.63 8.84
CA HIS A 41 1.17 8.84 10.27
C HIS A 41 2.13 10.00 10.50
N ASP A 42 1.76 10.92 11.40
CA ASP A 42 2.56 12.09 11.79
C ASP A 42 3.14 12.92 10.63
N GLY A 43 2.40 12.99 9.51
CA GLY A 43 2.78 13.77 8.34
C GLY A 43 3.70 13.04 7.36
N ASP A 44 3.99 11.76 7.60
CA ASP A 44 4.72 10.89 6.69
C ASP A 44 3.82 9.76 6.17
N LEU A 45 4.03 9.37 4.91
CA LEU A 45 3.33 8.27 4.29
C LEU A 45 4.24 7.05 4.26
N TYR A 46 3.84 5.99 4.96
CA TYR A 46 4.56 4.72 4.96
C TYR A 46 3.87 3.74 4.02
N ALA A 47 4.66 3.06 3.21
CA ALA A 47 4.20 2.00 2.34
C ALA A 47 5.03 0.73 2.56
N ALA A 48 4.39 -0.44 2.50
CA ALA A 48 5.08 -1.72 2.55
C ALA A 48 4.73 -2.56 1.33
N ALA A 49 5.76 -3.09 0.68
CA ALA A 49 5.65 -3.92 -0.52
C ALA A 49 6.85 -4.87 -0.62
N ASN A 50 6.61 -6.14 -0.93
CA ASN A 50 7.63 -7.17 -1.20
C ASN A 50 8.80 -7.25 -0.19
N GLY A 51 8.51 -7.25 1.12
CA GLY A 51 9.56 -7.31 2.14
C GLY A 51 10.31 -5.99 2.33
N GLU A 52 9.88 -4.90 1.71
CA GLU A 52 10.48 -3.57 1.85
C GLU A 52 9.45 -2.60 2.47
N VAL A 53 9.95 -1.68 3.29
CA VAL A 53 9.20 -0.54 3.82
C VAL A 53 9.76 0.75 3.24
N TYR A 54 8.87 1.64 2.84
CA TYR A 54 9.16 2.92 2.20
C TYR A 54 8.57 4.05 3.03
N CYS A 55 9.31 5.13 3.16
CA CYS A 55 8.78 6.42 3.63
C CYS A 55 8.71 7.35 2.43
N ILE A 56 7.50 7.85 2.17
CA ILE A 56 7.14 8.64 1.02
C ILE A 56 6.71 10.01 1.52
N ASN A 57 7.18 11.07 0.86
CA ASN A 57 6.69 12.41 1.08
C ASN A 57 5.22 12.49 0.62
N PRO A 58 4.24 12.74 1.50
CA PRO A 58 2.84 12.76 1.11
C PRO A 58 2.50 13.89 0.12
N ILE A 59 3.32 14.94 0.05
CA ILE A 59 3.07 16.09 -0.82
C ILE A 59 3.59 15.87 -2.25
N SER A 60 4.77 15.26 -2.38
CA SER A 60 5.42 15.10 -3.69
C SER A 60 5.39 13.68 -4.25
N GLY A 61 5.17 12.67 -3.41
CA GLY A 61 5.35 11.26 -3.80
C GLY A 61 6.81 10.80 -3.77
N ASP A 62 7.76 11.64 -3.38
CA ASP A 62 9.18 11.25 -3.37
C ASP A 62 9.47 10.24 -2.25
N ILE A 63 10.19 9.17 -2.60
CA ILE A 63 10.69 8.21 -1.62
C ILE A 63 11.85 8.87 -0.86
N ARG A 64 11.63 9.15 0.43
CA ARG A 64 12.66 9.72 1.32
C ARG A 64 13.67 8.67 1.76
N TRP A 65 13.20 7.46 2.06
CA TRP A 65 14.05 6.31 2.37
C TRP A 65 13.31 4.99 2.13
N LYS A 66 14.07 3.89 2.02
CA LYS A 66 13.53 2.53 2.04
C LYS A 66 14.36 1.59 2.90
N SER A 67 13.72 0.55 3.44
CA SER A 67 14.35 -0.46 4.31
C SER A 67 13.92 -1.88 3.88
N PRO A 68 14.87 -2.75 3.46
CA PRO A 68 14.54 -4.04 2.86
C PRO A 68 14.31 -5.20 3.84
N LEU A 69 13.82 -4.94 5.06
CA LEU A 69 13.49 -5.90 6.14
C LEU A 69 14.25 -7.25 6.08
N LYS A 70 15.58 -7.19 6.00
CA LYS A 70 16.42 -8.34 5.63
C LYS A 70 16.25 -9.48 6.63
N GLY A 71 16.12 -10.69 6.11
CA GLY A 71 16.00 -11.91 6.94
C GLY A 71 14.58 -12.21 7.44
N LEU A 72 13.58 -11.37 7.14
CA LEU A 72 12.18 -11.61 7.49
C LEU A 72 11.35 -12.24 6.35
N GLY A 73 11.95 -12.38 5.16
CA GLY A 73 11.29 -12.93 3.97
C GLY A 73 10.35 -11.94 3.28
N HIS A 74 9.51 -12.44 2.37
CA HIS A 74 8.52 -11.63 1.61
C HIS A 74 7.08 -11.90 2.10
N GLY A 75 6.95 -12.23 3.38
CA GLY A 75 5.65 -12.40 4.02
C GLY A 75 4.85 -11.09 4.07
N LEU A 76 3.62 -11.20 4.55
CA LEU A 76 2.73 -10.04 4.67
C LEU A 76 3.26 -9.04 5.67
N ILE A 77 3.23 -7.76 5.29
CA ILE A 77 3.59 -6.66 6.17
C ILE A 77 2.32 -5.94 6.61
N THR A 78 2.10 -5.90 7.93
CA THR A 78 1.06 -5.09 8.57
C THR A 78 1.71 -3.90 9.28
N ILE A 79 1.23 -2.68 9.00
CA ILE A 79 1.77 -1.45 9.58
C ILE A 79 0.80 -0.90 10.61
N ALA A 80 1.16 -0.98 11.90
CA ALA A 80 0.41 -0.34 12.97
C ALA A 80 0.85 1.13 13.14
N ALA A 81 -0.11 2.06 13.24
CA ALA A 81 0.12 3.45 13.60
C ALA A 81 -0.74 3.83 14.82
N SER A 82 -0.18 4.61 15.74
CA SER A 82 -0.93 5.09 16.91
C SER A 82 -2.09 5.99 16.43
N GLY A 83 -3.32 5.61 16.79
CA GLY A 83 -4.54 6.35 16.43
C GLY A 83 -5.10 6.10 15.03
N GLY A 84 -4.51 5.23 14.21
CA GLY A 84 -4.99 4.91 12.86
C GLY A 84 -5.85 3.65 12.80
N ALA A 85 -6.96 3.69 12.05
CA ALA A 85 -7.74 2.50 11.72
C ALA A 85 -6.87 1.52 10.89
N GLN A 86 -6.72 0.30 11.38
CA GLN A 86 -6.03 -0.79 10.68
C GLN A 86 -7.04 -1.52 9.79
N THR A 87 -6.93 -1.38 8.46
CA THR A 87 -7.67 -2.27 7.57
C THR A 87 -6.88 -3.56 7.41
N VAL A 88 -7.35 -4.64 8.04
CA VAL A 88 -6.79 -5.98 7.78
C VAL A 88 -7.31 -6.44 6.42
N VAL A 89 -6.58 -6.10 5.35
CA VAL A 89 -6.94 -6.41 3.93
C VAL A 89 -6.84 -7.92 3.62
N MET A 90 -6.33 -8.73 4.55
CA MET A 90 -5.91 -10.11 4.29
C MET A 90 -7.06 -11.09 3.99
N LYS A 91 -8.28 -10.81 4.47
CA LYS A 91 -9.42 -11.71 4.23
C LYS A 91 -9.86 -11.74 2.76
N GLU A 92 -9.54 -10.70 1.99
CA GLU A 92 -9.98 -10.55 0.60
C GLU A 92 -8.96 -11.09 -0.41
N LYS A 93 -7.65 -11.01 -0.11
CA LYS A 93 -6.61 -11.55 -1.00
C LYS A 93 -6.60 -13.07 -1.03
N HIS A 94 -6.68 -13.73 0.13
CA HIS A 94 -6.74 -15.20 0.19
C HIS A 94 -7.97 -15.72 -0.57
N GLN A 95 -9.12 -15.06 -0.40
CA GLN A 95 -10.35 -15.42 -1.10
C GLN A 95 -10.25 -15.25 -2.63
N ARG A 96 -9.53 -14.23 -3.13
CA ARG A 96 -9.30 -14.07 -4.58
C ARG A 96 -8.37 -15.14 -5.14
N ASP A 97 -7.29 -15.43 -4.42
CA ASP A 97 -6.32 -16.45 -4.83
C ASP A 97 -6.98 -17.85 -4.82
N ASP A 98 -7.82 -18.16 -3.82
CA ASP A 98 -8.61 -19.40 -3.73
C ASP A 98 -9.69 -19.50 -4.83
N ASN A 99 -10.41 -18.41 -5.12
CA ASN A 99 -11.45 -18.40 -6.17
C ASN A 99 -10.85 -18.57 -7.58
N ALA A 100 -9.64 -18.04 -7.82
CA ALA A 100 -8.94 -18.19 -9.09
C ALA A 100 -8.45 -19.63 -9.29
N ALA A 101 -7.98 -20.29 -8.22
CA ALA A 101 -7.61 -21.70 -8.26
C ALA A 101 -8.81 -22.62 -8.52
N ALA A 102 -9.98 -22.31 -7.97
CA ALA A 102 -11.21 -23.07 -8.18
C ALA A 102 -11.78 -22.96 -9.61
N ALA A 103 -11.62 -21.80 -10.28
CA ALA A 103 -12.14 -21.58 -11.63
C ALA A 103 -11.35 -22.32 -12.74
N GLY A 104 -10.10 -22.71 -12.48
CA GLY A 104 -9.29 -23.52 -13.41
C GLY A 104 -9.62 -25.01 -13.37
N ALA A 105 -10.28 -25.51 -12.32
CA ALA A 105 -10.57 -26.93 -12.11
C ALA A 105 -11.92 -27.39 -12.71
N VAL A 106 -12.73 -26.46 -13.25
CA VAL A 106 -14.07 -26.76 -13.80
C VAL A 106 -14.11 -26.85 -15.34
N MET A 107 -12.95 -26.79 -16.00
CA MET A 107 -12.83 -26.82 -17.47
C MET A 107 -12.22 -28.12 -18.02
N ASP A 108 -12.07 -29.16 -17.20
CA ASP A 108 -11.65 -30.51 -17.62
C ASP A 108 -12.85 -31.48 -17.60
#